data_AF-A0A4Y6KM30-F1
#
_entry.id   AF-A0A4Y6KM30-F1
#
_cell.length_a   1.000
_cell.length_b   1.000
_cell.length_c   1.000
_cell.angle_alpha   90.00
_cell.angle_beta   90.00
_cell.angle_gamma   90.00
#
_symmetry.space_group_name_H-M   'P 1'
#
loop_
_entity.id
_entity.type
_entity.pdbx_description
1 polymer ?
#
loop_
_entity_poly.entity_id
_entity_poly.type
_entity_poly.pdbx_seq_one_letter_code
_entity_poly.pdbx_strand_id
1 'polypeptide(L)'
;MTISYIEKGIGLHHAIEAAGHRLRQVDGVWISTDDAAVQAIIDGYSLATAKATKKAEVRAIAREKYDLAVAGISPGELAGWPVLLEGAAAYAADGTITTAISIEAQTRGIPVADLVAKIESNAAQYQAVRAAIAGTDGKLRDEIDALTTFEAVAAYDVTGGWPL
;
A
#
# COMPACT_ATOMS: atom_id res chain seq x y z
N MET A 1 9.77 -29.09 -27.89
CA MET A 1 9.20 -27.91 -28.59
C MET A 1 10.09 -26.75 -28.21
N THR A 2 10.56 -25.90 -29.11
CA THR A 2 11.46 -24.81 -28.68
C THR A 2 10.64 -23.67 -28.06
N ILE A 3 11.00 -23.21 -26.87
CA ILE A 3 10.32 -22.08 -26.20
C ILE A 3 10.53 -20.81 -27.03
N SER A 4 9.42 -20.16 -27.38
CA SER A 4 9.40 -18.84 -27.99
C SER A 4 9.21 -17.79 -26.89
N TYR A 5 10.31 -17.29 -26.36
CA TYR A 5 10.30 -16.39 -25.20
C TYR A 5 10.49 -14.93 -25.59
N ILE A 6 9.61 -14.07 -25.06
CA ILE A 6 9.77 -12.61 -25.01
C ILE A 6 9.58 -12.21 -23.54
N GLU A 7 10.53 -11.42 -23.00
CA GLU A 7 10.46 -10.95 -21.61
C GLU A 7 9.21 -10.08 -21.40
N LYS A 8 8.43 -10.41 -20.36
CA LYS A 8 7.18 -9.71 -19.99
C LYS A 8 7.20 -9.18 -18.56
N GLY A 9 8.37 -9.15 -17.94
CA GLY A 9 8.64 -8.72 -16.58
C GLY A 9 8.63 -9.88 -15.57
N ILE A 10 9.11 -9.60 -14.36
CA ILE A 10 9.25 -10.58 -13.28
C ILE A 10 7.95 -11.34 -12.94
N GLY A 11 6.79 -10.70 -13.15
CA GLY A 11 5.49 -11.32 -12.93
C GLY A 11 5.21 -12.54 -13.81
N LEU A 12 5.79 -12.62 -15.01
CA LEU A 12 5.72 -13.82 -15.85
C LEU A 12 6.50 -14.98 -15.22
N HIS A 13 7.71 -14.71 -14.70
CA HIS A 13 8.53 -15.72 -14.04
C HIS A 13 7.86 -16.26 -12.77
N HIS A 14 7.24 -15.38 -11.97
CA HIS A 14 6.44 -15.80 -10.82
C HIS A 14 5.23 -16.66 -11.23
N ALA A 15 4.57 -16.37 -12.36
CA ALA A 15 3.45 -17.19 -12.84
C ALA A 15 3.91 -18.59 -13.26
N ILE A 16 5.08 -18.70 -13.89
CA ILE A 16 5.71 -19.98 -14.26
C ILE A 16 6.07 -20.78 -13.01
N GLU A 17 6.69 -20.14 -12.01
CA GLU A 17 7.07 -20.78 -10.75
C GLU A 17 5.85 -21.23 -9.94
N ALA A 18 4.80 -20.40 -9.87
CA ALA A 18 3.55 -20.74 -9.19
C ALA A 18 2.83 -21.95 -9.82
N ALA A 19 3.05 -22.21 -11.11
CA ALA A 19 2.58 -23.40 -11.81
C ALA A 19 3.47 -24.65 -11.55
N GLY A 20 4.51 -24.53 -10.74
CA GLY A 20 5.45 -25.61 -10.43
C GLY A 20 6.51 -25.84 -11.53
N HIS A 21 6.66 -24.90 -12.46
CA HIS A 21 7.62 -24.98 -13.54
C HIS A 21 8.80 -24.04 -13.31
N ARG A 22 9.90 -24.26 -14.04
CA ARG A 22 11.05 -23.34 -14.04
C ARG A 22 11.36 -22.94 -15.46
N LEU A 23 11.77 -21.69 -15.64
CA LEU A 23 12.29 -21.15 -16.88
C LEU A 23 13.58 -20.41 -16.56
N ARG A 24 14.69 -20.75 -17.22
CA ARG A 24 15.98 -20.09 -17.02
C ARG A 24 16.75 -20.01 -18.32
N GLN A 25 17.61 -19.01 -18.44
CA GLN A 25 18.54 -18.92 -19.56
C GLN A 25 19.86 -19.60 -19.19
N VAL A 26 20.37 -20.47 -20.07
CA VAL A 26 21.68 -21.11 -19.97
C VAL A 26 22.36 -20.94 -21.32
N ASP A 27 23.54 -20.30 -21.34
CA ASP A 27 24.31 -20.04 -22.56
C ASP A 27 23.48 -19.38 -23.69
N GLY A 28 22.59 -18.46 -23.32
CA GLY A 28 21.70 -17.76 -24.26
C GLY A 28 20.44 -18.53 -24.66
N VAL A 29 20.29 -19.79 -24.26
CA VAL A 29 19.14 -20.65 -24.57
C VAL A 29 18.18 -20.72 -23.39
N TRP A 30 16.89 -20.51 -23.64
CA TRP A 30 15.85 -20.71 -22.63
C TRP A 30 15.57 -22.20 -22.44
N ILE A 31 15.74 -22.66 -21.20
CA ILE A 31 15.50 -24.04 -20.78
C ILE A 31 14.37 -24.03 -19.77
N SER A 32 13.39 -24.90 -19.96
CA SER A 32 12.31 -25.11 -19.00
C SER A 32 12.21 -26.54 -18.49
N THR A 33 11.39 -26.72 -17.45
CA THR A 33 11.03 -28.05 -16.93
C THR A 33 9.99 -28.78 -17.78
N ASP A 34 9.17 -28.03 -18.53
CA ASP A 34 8.14 -28.52 -19.43
C ASP A 34 7.83 -27.43 -20.47
N ASP A 35 8.35 -27.58 -21.69
CA ASP A 35 8.27 -26.54 -22.70
C ASP A 35 6.81 -26.24 -23.13
N ALA A 36 5.95 -27.25 -23.16
CA ALA A 36 4.57 -27.07 -23.59
C ALA A 36 3.75 -26.32 -22.52
N ALA A 37 3.91 -26.72 -21.25
CA ALA A 37 3.24 -26.06 -20.15
C ALA A 37 3.74 -24.62 -19.95
N VAL A 38 5.06 -24.40 -20.03
CA VAL A 38 5.64 -23.06 -19.90
C VAL A 38 5.25 -22.16 -21.07
N GLN A 39 5.23 -22.66 -22.31
CA GLN A 39 4.79 -21.86 -23.45
C GLN A 39 3.31 -21.45 -23.29
N ALA A 40 2.43 -22.33 -22.82
CA ALA A 40 1.03 -21.99 -22.56
C ALA A 40 0.88 -20.85 -21.53
N ILE A 41 1.73 -20.81 -20.50
CA ILE A 41 1.76 -19.73 -19.51
C ILE A 41 2.24 -18.42 -20.15
N ILE A 42 3.32 -18.48 -20.94
CA ILE A 42 3.86 -17.31 -21.66
C ILE A 42 2.79 -16.71 -22.58
N ASP A 43 2.10 -17.55 -23.35
CA ASP A 43 1.08 -17.14 -24.31
C ASP A 43 -0.16 -16.56 -23.61
N GLY A 44 -0.54 -17.13 -22.47
CA GLY A 44 -1.65 -16.66 -21.64
C GLY A 44 -1.34 -15.41 -20.81
N TYR A 45 -0.06 -15.07 -20.61
CA TYR A 45 0.32 -13.92 -19.79
C TYR A 45 0.04 -12.60 -20.52
N SER A 46 -0.96 -11.87 -20.02
CA SER A 46 -1.51 -10.65 -20.64
C SER A 46 -0.93 -9.36 -20.03
N LEU A 47 -1.03 -8.26 -20.76
CA LEU A 47 -0.66 -6.93 -20.24
C LEU A 47 -1.52 -6.54 -19.03
N ALA A 48 -2.79 -6.95 -19.01
CA ALA A 48 -3.67 -6.74 -17.86
C ALA A 48 -3.16 -7.47 -16.62
N THR A 49 -2.66 -8.70 -16.78
CA THR A 49 -2.01 -9.47 -15.70
C THR A 49 -0.76 -8.77 -15.21
N ALA A 50 0.12 -8.31 -16.12
CA ALA A 50 1.33 -7.57 -15.75
C ALA A 50 1.01 -6.29 -14.94
N LYS A 51 0.04 -5.50 -15.40
CA LYS A 51 -0.44 -4.32 -14.67
C LYS A 51 -1.01 -4.67 -13.31
N ALA A 52 -1.82 -5.73 -13.22
CA ALA A 52 -2.38 -6.18 -11.95
C ALA A 52 -1.29 -6.56 -10.94
N THR A 53 -0.25 -7.28 -11.37
CA THR A 53 0.93 -7.59 -10.55
C THR A 53 1.64 -6.33 -10.09
N LYS A 54 1.95 -5.40 -11.01
CA LYS A 54 2.64 -4.15 -10.67
C LYS A 54 1.82 -3.28 -9.70
N LYS A 55 0.50 -3.20 -9.87
CA LYS A 55 -0.40 -2.51 -8.92
C LYS A 55 -0.49 -3.20 -7.56
N ALA A 56 -0.22 -4.51 -7.47
CA ALA A 56 -0.14 -5.20 -6.19
C ALA A 56 1.13 -4.79 -5.41
N GLU A 57 2.25 -4.55 -6.10
CA GLU A 57 3.47 -4.00 -5.49
C GLU A 57 3.22 -2.60 -4.90
N VAL A 58 2.54 -1.72 -5.63
CA VAL A 58 2.13 -0.39 -5.12
C VAL A 58 1.30 -0.51 -3.84
N ARG A 59 0.33 -1.42 -3.81
CA ARG A 59 -0.51 -1.65 -2.63
C ARG A 59 0.25 -2.21 -1.45
N ALA A 60 1.26 -3.05 -1.71
CA ALA A 60 2.14 -3.57 -0.65
C ALA A 60 2.92 -2.42 0.00
N ILE A 61 3.50 -1.53 -0.81
CA ILE A 61 4.20 -0.35 -0.30
C ILE A 61 3.23 0.57 0.46
N ALA A 62 2.03 0.83 -0.09
CA ALA A 62 1.01 1.64 0.60
C ALA A 62 0.70 1.07 1.99
N ARG A 63 0.58 -0.26 2.11
CA ARG A 63 0.35 -0.93 3.39
C ARG A 63 1.49 -0.71 4.36
N GLU A 64 2.74 -0.90 3.92
CA GLU A 64 3.93 -0.62 4.74
C GLU A 64 3.95 0.83 5.22
N LYS A 65 3.58 1.79 4.36
CA LYS A 65 3.49 3.22 4.75
C LYS A 65 2.38 3.47 5.77
N TYR A 66 1.23 2.83 5.64
CA TYR A 66 0.18 2.92 6.67
C TYR A 66 0.64 2.35 8.00
N ASP A 67 1.33 1.21 7.99
CA ASP A 67 1.88 0.58 9.18
C ASP A 67 2.93 1.50 9.85
N LEU A 68 3.78 2.16 9.05
CA LEU A 68 4.72 3.16 9.54
C LEU A 68 4.04 4.40 10.13
N ALA A 69 2.93 4.86 9.55
CA ALA A 69 2.20 6.04 10.03
C ALA A 69 1.62 5.87 11.44
N VAL A 70 1.48 4.62 11.92
CA VAL A 70 1.02 4.29 13.28
C VAL A 70 2.06 3.48 14.07
N ALA A 71 3.31 3.44 13.61
CA ALA A 71 4.36 2.66 14.26
C ALA A 71 4.55 3.11 15.72
N GLY A 72 4.52 2.14 16.63
CA GLY A 72 4.65 2.37 18.07
C GLY A 72 3.33 2.68 18.79
N ILE A 73 2.21 2.82 18.06
CA ILE A 73 0.88 2.95 18.66
C ILE A 73 0.24 1.57 18.82
N SER A 74 -0.30 1.29 20.02
CA SER A 74 -0.93 0.01 20.29
C SER A 74 -2.30 -0.11 19.60
N PRO A 75 -2.78 -1.32 19.25
CA PRO A 75 -4.13 -1.51 18.72
C PRO A 75 -5.23 -0.98 19.65
N GLY A 76 -5.04 -1.08 20.97
CA GLY A 76 -5.98 -0.55 21.96
C GLY A 76 -6.05 0.98 21.96
N GLU A 77 -4.91 1.64 21.75
CA GLU A 77 -4.87 3.10 21.63
C GLU A 77 -5.52 3.57 20.32
N LEU A 78 -5.22 2.92 19.18
CA LEU A 78 -5.86 3.21 17.90
C LEU A 78 -7.39 3.08 17.98
N ALA A 79 -7.89 2.06 18.69
CA ALA A 79 -9.31 1.86 18.90
C ALA A 79 -9.97 2.97 19.75
N GLY A 80 -9.19 3.67 20.58
CA GLY A 80 -9.65 4.79 21.39
C GLY A 80 -9.68 6.13 20.64
N TRP A 81 -8.94 6.27 19.53
CA TRP A 81 -8.84 7.54 18.80
C TRP A 81 -10.20 8.10 18.33
N PRO A 82 -11.15 7.29 17.78
CA PRO A 82 -12.46 7.81 17.41
C PRO A 82 -13.25 8.40 18.59
N VAL A 83 -13.13 7.79 19.78
CA VAL A 83 -13.81 8.27 21.00
C VAL A 83 -13.25 9.63 21.43
N LEU A 84 -11.92 9.79 21.36
CA LEU A 84 -11.26 11.07 21.67
C LEU A 84 -11.62 12.15 20.64
N LEU A 85 -11.69 11.80 19.36
CA LEU A 85 -12.10 12.70 18.29
C LEU A 85 -13.56 13.15 18.42
N GLU A 86 -14.48 12.23 18.74
CA GLU A 86 -15.87 12.56 19.01
C GLU A 86 -15.99 13.50 20.22
N GLY A 87 -15.24 13.23 21.29
CA GLY A 87 -15.20 14.09 22.47
C GLY A 87 -14.64 15.49 22.18
N ALA A 88 -13.58 15.59 21.37
CA ALA A 88 -13.03 16.85 20.92
C ALA A 88 -14.04 17.63 20.07
N ALA A 89 -14.76 16.96 19.16
CA ALA A 89 -15.79 17.57 18.33
C ALA A 89 -16.98 18.08 19.17
N ALA A 90 -17.42 17.33 20.17
CA ALA A 90 -18.48 17.77 21.09
C ALA A 90 -18.05 19.02 21.86
N TYR A 91 -16.82 19.03 22.39
CA TYR A 91 -16.27 20.20 23.07
C TYR A 91 -16.19 21.43 22.15
N ALA A 92 -15.77 21.26 20.89
CA ALA A 92 -15.70 22.35 19.92
C ALA A 92 -17.10 22.88 19.52
N ALA A 93 -18.11 22.01 19.48
CA ALA A 93 -19.47 22.37 19.08
C ALA A 93 -20.22 23.18 20.15
N ASP A 94 -20.18 22.75 21.41
CA ASP A 94 -20.97 23.36 22.48
C ASP A 94 -20.31 23.36 23.87
N GLY A 95 -19.03 22.97 23.96
CA GLY A 95 -18.29 22.89 25.21
C GLY A 95 -18.58 21.63 26.02
N THR A 96 -19.33 20.66 25.50
CA THR A 96 -19.58 19.37 26.17
C THR A 96 -18.26 18.63 26.43
N ILE A 97 -18.02 18.28 27.69
CA ILE A 97 -16.84 17.51 28.12
C ILE A 97 -17.27 16.07 28.33
N THR A 98 -16.82 15.16 27.47
CA THR A 98 -17.09 13.72 27.63
C THR A 98 -16.25 13.12 28.75
N THR A 99 -16.67 11.96 29.28
CA THR A 99 -15.94 11.25 30.34
C THR A 99 -14.49 10.95 29.96
N ALA A 100 -14.24 10.54 28.70
CA ALA A 100 -12.88 10.25 28.23
C ALA A 100 -11.99 11.50 28.26
N ILE A 101 -12.47 12.62 27.72
CA ILE A 101 -11.74 13.90 27.72
C ILE A 101 -11.47 14.38 29.15
N SER A 102 -12.50 14.32 30.02
CA SER A 102 -12.38 14.72 31.42
C SER A 102 -11.32 13.91 32.17
N ILE A 103 -11.40 12.57 32.10
CA ILE A 103 -10.48 11.67 32.80
C ILE A 103 -9.05 11.83 32.28
N GLU A 104 -8.86 11.90 30.96
CA GLU A 104 -7.52 12.03 30.38
C GLU A 104 -6.89 13.38 30.72
N ALA A 105 -7.64 14.49 30.63
CA ALA A 105 -7.16 15.82 30.98
C ALA A 105 -6.79 15.90 32.47
N GLN A 106 -7.65 15.38 33.34
CA GLN A 106 -7.40 15.31 34.78
C GLN A 106 -6.16 14.47 35.10
N THR A 107 -6.03 13.30 34.49
CA THR A 107 -4.89 12.38 34.71
C THR A 107 -3.58 12.99 34.23
N ARG A 108 -3.61 13.69 33.09
CA ARG A 108 -2.45 14.41 32.54
C ARG A 108 -2.14 15.71 33.27
N GLY A 109 -3.04 16.22 34.09
CA GLY A 109 -2.90 17.50 34.79
C GLY A 109 -2.89 18.71 33.85
N ILE A 110 -3.64 18.63 32.73
CA ILE A 110 -3.73 19.70 31.73
C ILE A 110 -5.17 20.22 31.59
N PRO A 111 -5.36 21.49 31.17
CA PRO A 111 -6.67 22.00 30.80
C PRO A 111 -7.34 21.15 29.70
N VAL A 112 -8.68 21.04 29.75
CA VAL A 112 -9.46 20.34 28.71
C VAL A 112 -9.22 20.94 27.32
N ALA A 113 -9.19 22.28 27.23
CA ALA A 113 -8.91 22.97 25.98
C ALA A 113 -7.54 22.57 25.38
N ASP A 114 -6.51 22.42 26.23
CA ASP A 114 -5.18 22.02 25.80
C ASP A 114 -5.15 20.56 25.34
N LEU A 115 -5.92 19.66 25.99
CA LEU A 115 -6.06 18.28 25.54
C LEU A 115 -6.76 18.22 24.18
N VAL A 116 -7.87 18.95 24.00
CA VAL A 116 -8.62 18.98 22.74
C VAL A 116 -7.74 19.50 21.60
N ALA A 117 -7.01 20.60 21.81
CA ALA A 117 -6.08 21.13 20.81
C ALA A 117 -4.99 20.11 20.42
N LYS A 118 -4.49 19.31 21.37
CA LYS A 118 -3.54 18.22 21.09
C LYS A 118 -4.17 17.10 20.27
N ILE A 119 -5.39 16.68 20.60
CA ILE A 119 -6.13 15.65 19.86
C ILE A 119 -6.35 16.10 18.42
N GLU A 120 -6.85 17.31 18.21
CA GLU A 120 -7.09 17.88 16.88
C GLU A 120 -5.80 18.00 16.07
N SER A 121 -4.72 18.48 16.69
CA SER A 121 -3.42 18.59 16.03
C SER A 121 -2.87 17.23 15.59
N ASN A 122 -2.92 16.23 16.47
CA ASN A 122 -2.47 14.87 16.16
C ASN A 122 -3.34 14.25 15.04
N ALA A 123 -4.65 14.43 15.11
CA ALA A 123 -5.56 13.94 14.09
C ALA A 123 -5.30 14.60 12.73
N ALA A 124 -5.09 15.91 12.69
CA ALA A 124 -4.76 16.63 11.46
C ALA A 124 -3.46 16.12 10.84
N GLN A 125 -2.42 15.91 11.65
CA GLN A 125 -1.14 15.35 11.19
C GLN A 125 -1.31 13.94 10.61
N TYR A 126 -2.00 13.05 11.34
CA TYR A 126 -2.27 11.69 10.87
C TYR A 126 -3.09 11.68 9.56
N GLN A 127 -4.15 12.49 9.48
CA GLN A 127 -4.98 12.58 8.27
C GLN A 127 -4.20 13.12 7.08
N ALA A 128 -3.30 14.08 7.27
CA ALA A 128 -2.44 14.60 6.20
C ALA A 128 -1.54 13.50 5.62
N VAL A 129 -0.86 12.74 6.49
CA VAL A 129 -0.02 11.61 6.08
C VAL A 129 -0.85 10.53 5.39
N ARG A 130 -1.97 10.11 5.99
CA ARG A 130 -2.87 9.10 5.42
C ARG A 130 -3.38 9.49 4.04
N ALA A 131 -3.80 10.75 3.87
CA ALA A 131 -4.28 11.27 2.60
C ALA A 131 -3.16 11.31 1.54
N ALA A 132 -1.93 11.67 1.93
CA ALA A 132 -0.78 11.63 1.04
C ALA A 132 -0.47 10.20 0.58
N ILE A 133 -0.49 9.20 1.48
CA ILE A 133 -0.31 7.78 1.11
C ILE A 133 -1.38 7.34 0.11
N ALA A 134 -2.65 7.63 0.40
CA ALA A 134 -3.76 7.27 -0.47
C ALA A 134 -3.67 7.94 -1.85
N GLY A 135 -3.26 9.21 -1.88
CA GLY A 135 -3.04 9.96 -3.10
C GLY A 135 -1.91 9.38 -3.96
N THR A 136 -0.77 9.05 -3.35
CA THR A 136 0.35 8.40 -4.05
C THR A 136 -0.05 7.02 -4.58
N ASP A 137 -0.69 6.17 -3.77
CA ASP A 137 -1.20 4.86 -4.23
C ASP A 137 -2.13 5.00 -5.44
N GLY A 138 -3.09 5.92 -5.37
CA GLY A 138 -4.01 6.19 -6.49
C GLY A 138 -3.27 6.62 -7.74
N LYS A 139 -2.42 7.65 -7.63
CA LYS A 139 -1.64 8.20 -8.75
C LYS A 139 -0.80 7.13 -9.45
N LEU A 140 -0.01 6.35 -8.70
CA LEU A 140 0.86 5.34 -9.29
C LEU A 140 0.04 4.25 -10.01
N ARG A 141 -1.11 3.85 -9.44
CA ARG A 141 -2.00 2.88 -10.08
C ARG A 141 -2.63 3.40 -11.37
N ASP A 142 -3.02 4.67 -11.39
CA ASP A 142 -3.56 5.33 -12.59
C ASP A 142 -2.50 5.44 -13.70
N GLU A 143 -1.26 5.77 -13.33
CA GLU A 143 -0.13 5.79 -14.25
C GLU A 143 0.17 4.40 -14.83
N ILE A 144 0.17 3.34 -14.00
CA ILE A 144 0.31 1.95 -14.48
C ILE A 144 -0.83 1.57 -15.44
N ASP A 145 -2.05 2.00 -15.15
CA ASP A 145 -3.20 1.73 -16.01
C ASP A 145 -3.09 2.41 -17.38
N ALA A 146 -2.38 3.53 -17.48
CA ALA A 146 -2.11 4.22 -18.74
C ALA A 146 -1.01 3.56 -19.61
N LEU A 147 -0.17 2.68 -19.05
CA LEU A 147 0.93 2.04 -19.79
C LEU A 147 0.42 1.08 -20.87
N THR A 148 1.08 1.01 -22.02
CA THR A 148 0.58 0.24 -23.18
C THR A 148 1.45 -0.96 -23.56
N THR A 149 2.59 -1.15 -22.89
CA THR A 149 3.55 -2.22 -23.21
C THR A 149 4.03 -2.96 -21.96
N PHE A 150 4.43 -4.22 -22.12
CA PHE A 150 5.02 -5.01 -21.02
C PHE A 150 6.31 -4.39 -20.49
N GLU A 151 7.16 -3.90 -21.39
CA GLU A 151 8.43 -3.24 -21.04
C GLU A 151 8.20 -2.02 -20.14
N ALA A 152 7.24 -1.15 -20.49
CA ALA A 152 6.94 0.02 -19.68
C ALA A 152 6.38 -0.35 -18.30
N VAL A 153 5.52 -1.38 -18.22
CA VAL A 153 4.99 -1.88 -16.93
C VAL A 153 6.12 -2.49 -16.08
N ALA A 154 7.03 -3.24 -16.70
CA ALA A 154 8.15 -3.86 -16.00
C ALA A 154 9.16 -2.81 -15.48
N ALA A 155 9.41 -1.76 -16.25
CA ALA A 155 10.34 -0.68 -15.91
C ALA A 155 9.75 0.39 -14.97
N TYR A 156 8.43 0.36 -14.70
CA TYR A 156 7.78 1.37 -13.88
C TYR A 156 8.26 1.30 -12.42
N ASP A 157 8.79 2.41 -11.92
CA ASP A 157 9.23 2.56 -10.54
C ASP A 157 8.04 2.83 -9.62
N VAL A 158 7.81 1.91 -8.69
CA VAL A 158 6.73 1.98 -7.69
C VAL A 158 7.18 2.62 -6.37
N THR A 159 8.47 2.95 -6.23
CA THR A 159 9.07 3.40 -4.95
C THR A 159 9.09 4.92 -4.79
N GLY A 160 8.87 5.68 -5.86
CA GLY A 160 8.87 7.13 -5.85
C GLY A 160 7.60 7.77 -5.27
N GLY A 161 7.76 8.92 -4.62
CA GLY A 161 6.64 9.82 -4.27
C GLY A 161 5.82 9.44 -3.04
N TRP A 162 6.21 8.43 -2.26
CA TRP A 162 5.55 8.10 -1.00
C TRP A 162 5.94 9.09 0.12
N PRO A 163 5.00 9.45 1.01
CA PRO A 163 5.36 10.09 2.27
C PRO A 163 5.99 9.06 3.23
N LEU A 164 6.76 9.56 4.21
CA LEU A 164 7.49 8.80 5.23
C LEU A 164 8.69 7.98 4.70
#